data_AF-A0A5N1J6Y3-F1
#
_entry.id   AF-A0A5N1J6Y3-F1
#
_cell.length_a   1.000
_cell.length_b   1.000
_cell.length_c   1.000
_cell.angle_alpha   90.00
_cell.angle_beta   90.00
_cell.angle_gamma   90.00
#
_symmetry.space_group_name_H-M   'P 1'
#
loop_
_entity.id
_entity.type
_entity.pdbx_description
1 polymer ?
#
loop_
_entity_poly.entity_id
_entity_poly.type
_entity_poly.pdbx_seq_one_letter_code
_entity_poly.pdbx_strand_id
1 'polypeptide(L)'
;MNWTKALQQLPEHEPRPDLWDRIDADLRADATIDRALDDLPVFDPKADAWEQIAGQLEKPVVRALWKYSFRWAAAAAAVVTGAWLVVRPASDEKVTISYQTEVVETELTVASEPLQSAADQKVERFIDEQCAQQTVVCQKPEVKELKQHLNELSSRKEAVEQELLVFGNDPALVQAQIKIENERAEVTKELVRILTI
;
A
#
# COMPACT_ATOMS: atom_id res chain seq x y z
N MET A 1 24.88 39.13 -2.95
CA MET A 1 24.96 38.19 -1.80
C MET A 1 26.40 37.76 -1.63
N ASN A 2 26.96 37.92 -0.42
CA ASN A 2 28.37 37.66 -0.15
C ASN A 2 28.53 36.27 0.48
N TRP A 3 28.77 35.25 -0.36
CA TRP A 3 28.79 33.83 0.02
C TRP A 3 29.84 33.46 1.05
N THR A 4 30.97 34.18 1.10
CA THR A 4 32.01 33.96 2.11
C THR A 4 31.55 34.34 3.52
N LYS A 5 30.69 35.35 3.67
CA LYS A 5 30.06 35.66 4.96
C LYS A 5 29.06 34.60 5.40
N ALA A 6 28.32 34.02 4.46
CA ALA A 6 27.33 32.99 4.76
C ALA A 6 28.00 31.68 5.24
N LEU A 7 29.12 31.30 4.62
CA LEU A 7 29.88 30.12 5.03
C LEU A 7 30.48 30.24 6.45
N GLN A 8 30.87 31.45 6.84
CA GLN A 8 31.43 31.72 8.19
C GLN A 8 30.38 31.73 9.31
N GLN A 9 29.09 31.73 8.96
CA GLN A 9 27.98 31.73 9.92
C GLN A 9 27.32 30.36 10.06
N LEU A 10 27.84 29.34 9.37
CA LEU A 10 27.32 27.99 9.49
C LEU A 10 27.66 27.42 10.88
N PRO A 11 26.66 26.93 11.63
CA PRO A 11 26.92 26.21 12.86
C PRO A 11 27.69 24.93 12.53
N GLU A 12 28.72 24.65 13.32
CA GLU A 12 29.40 23.37 13.30
C GLU A 12 28.46 22.33 13.92
N HIS A 13 28.01 21.39 13.09
CA HIS A 13 27.22 20.24 13.52
C HIS A 13 28.11 19.01 13.46
N GLU A 14 28.46 18.49 14.64
CA GLU A 14 29.15 17.22 14.73
C GLU A 14 28.10 16.12 14.99
N PRO A 15 28.14 15.01 14.25
CA PRO A 15 27.28 13.89 14.54
C PRO A 15 27.59 13.35 15.93
N ARG A 16 26.60 12.69 16.52
CA ARG A 16 26.84 11.98 17.78
C ARG A 16 27.98 10.98 17.61
N PRO A 17 28.86 10.83 18.62
CA PRO A 17 30.04 9.97 18.51
C PRO A 17 29.68 8.49 18.30
N ASP A 18 28.48 8.07 18.72
CA ASP A 18 27.96 6.71 18.57
C ASP A 18 27.15 6.47 17.27
N LEU A 19 27.05 7.48 16.40
CA LEU A 19 26.20 7.38 15.19
C LEU A 19 26.65 6.26 14.25
N TRP A 20 27.96 6.15 14.02
CA TRP A 20 28.49 5.13 13.11
C TRP A 20 28.33 3.73 13.65
N ASP A 21 28.56 3.54 14.95
CA ASP A 21 28.36 2.25 15.62
C ASP A 21 26.90 1.81 15.54
N ARG A 22 25.94 2.75 15.65
CA ARG A 22 24.51 2.47 15.49
C ARG A 22 24.14 2.06 14.07
N ILE A 23 24.60 2.80 13.06
CA ILE A 23 24.35 2.47 11.65
C ILE A 23 24.89 1.07 11.34
N ASP A 24 26.09 0.77 11.82
CA ASP A 24 26.75 -0.52 11.61
C ASP A 24 26.08 -1.67 12.41
N ALA A 25 25.43 -1.36 13.53
CA ALA A 25 24.59 -2.33 14.25
C ALA A 25 23.27 -2.61 13.52
N ASP A 26 22.59 -1.57 13.04
CA ASP A 26 21.33 -1.69 12.30
C ASP A 26 21.53 -2.50 11.00
N LEU A 27 22.57 -2.18 10.21
CA LEU A 27 22.89 -2.90 8.97
C LEU A 27 23.19 -4.40 9.22
N ARG A 28 23.78 -4.74 10.36
CA ARG A 28 24.02 -6.15 10.72
C ARG A 28 22.75 -6.87 11.15
N ALA A 29 21.81 -6.17 11.78
CA ALA A 29 20.52 -6.73 12.14
C ALA A 29 19.72 -7.09 10.88
N ASP A 30 19.66 -6.18 9.91
CA ASP A 30 18.97 -6.38 8.63
C ASP A 30 19.57 -7.58 7.87
N ALA A 31 20.90 -7.63 7.74
CA ALA A 31 21.58 -8.74 7.08
C ALA A 31 21.38 -10.10 7.79
N THR A 32 21.04 -10.09 9.08
CA THR A 32 20.73 -11.31 9.85
C THR A 32 19.29 -11.76 9.61
N ILE A 33 18.36 -10.82 9.52
CA ILE A 33 16.97 -11.10 9.17
C ILE A 33 16.90 -11.69 7.75
N ASP A 34 17.57 -11.07 6.78
CA ASP A 34 17.58 -11.54 5.39
C ASP A 34 18.05 -12.99 5.27
N ARG A 35 19.14 -13.35 5.98
CA ARG A 35 19.61 -14.75 6.01
C ARG A 35 18.63 -15.70 6.69
N ALA A 36 17.92 -15.24 7.72
CA ALA A 36 16.96 -16.07 8.44
C ALA A 36 15.67 -16.28 7.65
N LEU A 37 15.32 -15.37 6.73
CA LEU A 37 14.15 -15.51 5.86
C LEU A 37 14.29 -16.69 4.91
N ASP A 38 15.49 -16.94 4.38
CA ASP A 38 15.77 -18.07 3.49
C ASP A 38 15.61 -19.44 4.20
N ASP A 39 15.84 -19.46 5.51
CA ASP A 39 15.75 -20.67 6.35
C ASP A 39 14.34 -20.91 6.91
N LEU A 40 13.36 -20.05 6.60
CA LEU A 40 12.01 -20.19 7.13
C LEU A 40 11.29 -21.40 6.50
N PRO A 41 10.80 -22.35 7.32
CA PRO A 41 9.98 -23.45 6.83
C PRO A 41 8.65 -22.91 6.29
N VAL A 42 8.29 -23.36 5.09
CA VAL A 42 6.96 -23.12 4.51
C VAL A 42 5.97 -24.08 5.15
N PHE A 43 5.04 -23.54 5.94
CA PHE A 43 3.93 -24.30 6.52
C PHE A 43 2.63 -23.97 5.80
N ASP A 44 2.00 -24.99 5.23
CA ASP A 44 0.63 -24.88 4.74
C ASP A 44 -0.33 -25.11 5.91
N PRO A 45 -1.41 -24.30 6.06
CA PRO A 45 -2.45 -24.62 7.02
C PRO A 45 -3.08 -25.98 6.69
N LYS A 46 -3.63 -26.64 7.72
CA LYS A 46 -4.39 -27.88 7.49
C LYS A 46 -5.56 -27.57 6.56
N ALA A 47 -5.85 -28.51 5.65
CA ALA A 47 -6.89 -28.34 4.62
C ALA A 47 -8.28 -28.01 5.18
N ASP A 48 -8.55 -28.34 6.45
CA ASP A 48 -9.83 -28.13 7.14
C ASP A 48 -9.81 -26.95 8.13
N ALA A 49 -8.74 -26.14 8.13
CA ALA A 49 -8.59 -25.02 9.08
C ALA A 49 -9.74 -24.01 8.96
N TRP A 50 -10.18 -23.74 7.73
CA TRP A 50 -11.27 -22.80 7.46
C TRP A 50 -12.62 -23.36 7.91
N GLU A 51 -12.89 -24.64 7.70
CA GLU A 51 -14.10 -25.33 8.14
C GLU A 51 -14.20 -25.38 9.68
N GLN A 52 -13.07 -25.58 10.36
CA GLN A 52 -13.02 -25.54 11.83
C GLN A 52 -13.37 -24.16 12.38
N ILE A 53 -12.82 -23.09 11.78
CA ILE A 53 -13.14 -21.71 12.16
C ILE A 53 -14.63 -21.42 11.93
N ALA A 54 -15.15 -21.79 10.75
CA ALA A 54 -16.56 -21.61 10.41
C ALA A 54 -17.51 -22.40 11.33
N GLY A 55 -17.10 -23.58 11.78
CA GLY A 55 -17.86 -24.41 12.71
C GLY A 55 -17.95 -23.86 14.13
N GLN A 56 -17.00 -22.99 14.53
CA GLN A 56 -16.94 -22.38 15.85
C GLN A 56 -17.68 -21.04 15.96
N LEU A 57 -18.07 -20.45 14.82
CA LEU A 57 -18.91 -19.24 14.80
C LEU A 57 -20.29 -19.57 15.39
N GLU A 58 -20.74 -18.79 16.37
CA GLU A 58 -21.95 -19.03 17.15
C GLU A 58 -23.17 -19.24 16.25
N LYS A 59 -23.73 -20.46 16.28
CA LYS A 59 -24.99 -20.76 15.61
C LYS A 59 -26.14 -20.21 16.46
N PRO A 60 -27.06 -19.41 15.90
CA PRO A 60 -28.16 -18.86 16.67
C PRO A 60 -29.05 -19.99 17.20
N VAL A 61 -29.12 -20.11 18.53
CA VAL A 61 -29.94 -21.12 19.21
C VAL A 61 -31.39 -20.68 19.18
N VAL A 62 -32.12 -21.00 18.12
CA VAL A 62 -33.56 -20.71 18.03
C VAL A 62 -34.33 -21.68 18.93
N ARG A 63 -34.71 -21.21 20.13
CA ARG A 63 -35.56 -21.98 21.05
C ARG A 63 -37.03 -21.87 20.61
N ALA A 64 -37.61 -22.99 20.19
CA ALA A 64 -39.02 -23.06 19.79
C ALA A 64 -39.96 -22.99 21.02
N LEU A 65 -40.40 -21.78 21.36
CA LEU A 65 -41.30 -21.47 22.49
C LEU A 65 -42.77 -21.88 22.27
N TRP A 66 -43.13 -22.47 21.13
CA TRP A 66 -44.54 -22.73 20.78
C TRP A 66 -45.19 -23.87 21.59
N LYS A 67 -44.43 -24.78 22.22
CA LYS A 67 -45.03 -25.96 22.88
C LYS A 67 -45.79 -25.67 24.20
N TYR A 68 -45.73 -24.45 24.75
CA TYR A 68 -46.36 -24.11 26.05
C TYR A 68 -47.59 -23.19 25.97
N SER A 69 -48.00 -22.73 24.79
CA SER A 69 -48.97 -21.63 24.67
C SER A 69 -50.46 -22.04 24.67
N PHE A 70 -50.78 -23.33 24.62
CA PHE A 70 -52.17 -23.77 24.41
C PHE A 70 -53.00 -24.01 25.68
N ARG A 71 -52.44 -23.83 26.89
CA ARG A 71 -53.16 -24.12 28.16
C ARG A 71 -53.79 -22.90 28.86
N TRP A 72 -53.63 -21.69 28.33
CA TRP A 72 -54.11 -20.46 28.98
C TRP A 72 -54.94 -19.54 28.08
N ALA A 73 -55.41 -20.04 26.93
CA ALA A 73 -56.07 -19.21 25.90
C ALA A 73 -57.37 -18.53 26.37
N ALA A 74 -58.14 -19.16 27.27
CA ALA A 74 -59.42 -18.60 27.72
C ALA A 74 -59.28 -17.44 28.71
N ALA A 75 -58.32 -17.51 29.64
CA ALA A 75 -58.10 -16.45 30.64
C ALA A 75 -57.37 -15.24 30.03
N ALA A 76 -56.46 -15.48 29.07
CA ALA A 76 -55.72 -14.42 28.40
C ALA A 76 -56.61 -13.52 27.54
N ALA A 77 -57.65 -14.06 26.87
CA ALA A 77 -58.50 -13.29 25.97
C ALA A 77 -59.27 -12.15 26.69
N ALA A 78 -59.72 -12.38 27.94
CA ALA A 78 -60.45 -11.38 28.73
C ALA A 78 -59.54 -10.28 29.30
N VAL A 79 -58.31 -10.64 29.70
CA VAL A 79 -57.32 -9.67 30.20
C VAL A 79 -56.77 -8.82 29.05
N VAL A 80 -56.54 -9.42 27.87
CA VAL A 80 -56.04 -8.72 26.69
C VAL A 80 -57.06 -7.71 26.16
N THR A 81 -58.36 -8.06 26.09
CA THR A 81 -59.40 -7.11 25.65
C THR A 81 -59.59 -5.97 26.65
N GLY A 82 -59.53 -6.23 27.96
CA GLY A 82 -59.58 -5.19 28.99
C GLY A 82 -58.36 -4.27 28.98
N ALA A 83 -57.15 -4.82 28.82
CA ALA A 83 -55.92 -4.05 28.74
C ALA A 83 -55.80 -3.22 27.45
N TRP A 84 -56.34 -3.73 26.34
CA TRP A 84 -56.32 -3.05 25.03
C TRP A 84 -57.13 -1.75 25.01
N LEU A 85 -58.17 -1.64 25.83
CA LEU A 85 -58.97 -0.42 25.95
C LEU A 85 -58.29 0.68 26.79
N VAL A 86 -57.35 0.31 27.66
CA VAL A 86 -56.64 1.24 28.56
C VAL A 86 -55.30 1.66 27.97
N VAL A 87 -54.62 0.77 27.24
CA VAL A 87 -53.31 1.04 26.63
C VAL A 87 -53.52 1.43 25.17
N ARG A 88 -53.93 2.68 24.91
CA ARG A 88 -53.71 3.26 23.59
C ARG A 88 -52.21 3.54 23.44
N PRO A 89 -51.51 2.94 22.47
CA PRO A 89 -50.09 3.18 22.30
C PRO A 89 -49.89 4.65 21.91
N ALA A 90 -49.19 5.41 22.76
CA ALA A 90 -48.56 6.65 22.35
C ALA A 90 -47.52 6.29 21.30
N SER A 91 -47.66 6.90 20.13
CA SER A 91 -46.74 7.00 18.99
C SER A 91 -45.82 5.81 18.68
N ASP A 92 -45.92 5.37 17.43
CA ASP A 92 -44.99 4.53 16.70
C ASP A 92 -43.55 5.09 16.79
N GLU A 93 -42.86 4.82 17.90
CA GLU A 93 -41.46 5.20 18.08
C GLU A 93 -40.62 4.27 17.21
N LYS A 94 -40.43 4.71 15.96
CA LYS A 94 -39.43 4.15 15.06
C LYS A 94 -38.07 4.27 15.74
N VAL A 95 -37.61 3.18 16.32
CA VAL A 95 -36.25 3.03 16.82
C VAL A 95 -35.31 3.07 15.61
N THR A 96 -34.79 4.26 15.32
CA THR A 96 -33.71 4.47 14.36
C THR A 96 -32.43 4.00 15.02
N ILE A 97 -31.97 2.80 14.66
CA ILE A 97 -30.66 2.31 15.08
C ILE A 97 -29.61 3.10 14.30
N SER A 98 -28.98 4.08 14.94
CA SER A 98 -27.76 4.71 14.42
C SER A 98 -26.57 3.81 14.76
N TYR A 99 -26.09 3.07 13.76
CA TYR A 99 -24.78 2.45 13.85
C TYR A 99 -23.77 3.40 13.21
N GLN A 100 -22.70 3.73 13.93
CA GLN A 100 -21.50 4.30 13.32
C GLN A 100 -20.54 3.13 13.08
N THR A 101 -20.40 2.75 11.82
CA THR A 101 -19.25 1.98 11.37
C THR A 101 -18.17 2.99 11.01
N GLU A 102 -17.12 3.07 11.84
CA GLU A 102 -15.86 3.62 11.36
C GLU A 102 -15.27 2.59 10.41
N VAL A 103 -15.57 2.75 9.12
CA VAL A 103 -14.67 2.24 8.10
C VAL A 103 -13.44 3.11 8.29
N VAL A 104 -12.43 2.59 8.98
CA VAL A 104 -11.07 3.07 8.78
C VAL A 104 -10.77 2.68 7.34
N GLU A 105 -11.21 3.54 6.43
CA GLU A 105 -10.52 3.75 5.17
C GLU A 105 -9.15 4.19 5.66
N THR A 106 -8.28 3.20 5.91
CA THR A 106 -6.87 3.44 5.73
C THR A 106 -6.82 3.81 4.27
N GLU A 107 -7.03 5.10 4.00
CA GLU A 107 -6.36 5.81 2.95
C GLU A 107 -4.86 5.64 3.26
N LEU A 108 -4.35 4.42 3.10
CA LEU A 108 -3.44 4.17 2.02
C LEU A 108 -4.15 4.70 0.78
N THR A 109 -4.20 6.02 0.67
CA THR A 109 -3.67 6.67 -0.50
C THR A 109 -2.24 6.13 -0.63
N VAL A 110 -2.13 4.87 -1.07
CA VAL A 110 -1.55 4.64 -2.37
C VAL A 110 -2.39 5.52 -3.29
N ALA A 111 -2.14 6.84 -3.23
CA ALA A 111 -1.93 7.54 -4.46
C ALA A 111 -0.97 6.59 -5.13
N SER A 112 -1.50 5.82 -6.08
CA SER A 112 -0.73 5.31 -7.18
C SER A 112 -0.16 6.59 -7.78
N GLU A 113 0.89 7.12 -7.14
CA GLU A 113 1.78 8.03 -7.80
C GLU A 113 2.10 7.27 -9.08
N PRO A 114 1.82 7.85 -10.25
CA PRO A 114 2.22 7.23 -11.48
C PRO A 114 3.69 6.89 -11.28
N LEU A 115 4.01 5.60 -11.39
CA LEU A 115 5.33 5.12 -11.04
C LEU A 115 6.38 5.79 -11.91
N GLN A 116 6.01 6.26 -13.12
CA GLN A 116 6.70 7.37 -13.76
C GLN A 116 6.45 8.68 -12.99
N SER A 117 7.42 9.04 -12.16
CA SER A 117 7.37 10.30 -11.45
C SER A 117 7.38 11.45 -12.48
N ALA A 118 6.70 12.56 -12.16
CA ALA A 118 6.77 13.77 -12.97
C ALA A 118 8.23 14.29 -13.11
N ALA A 119 9.12 13.90 -12.20
CA ALA A 119 10.53 14.19 -12.28
C ALA A 119 11.20 13.39 -13.41
N ASP A 120 10.89 12.11 -13.58
CA ASP A 120 11.47 11.27 -14.64
C ASP A 120 11.12 11.81 -16.03
N GLN A 121 9.86 12.15 -16.24
CA GLN A 121 9.40 12.75 -17.50
C GLN A 121 10.07 14.10 -17.79
N LYS A 122 10.49 14.82 -16.76
CA LYS A 122 11.22 16.08 -16.93
C LYS A 122 12.66 15.82 -17.37
N VAL A 123 13.30 14.78 -16.84
CA VAL A 123 14.68 14.43 -17.20
C VAL A 123 14.75 13.83 -18.60
N GLU A 124 13.81 12.97 -18.99
CA GLU A 124 13.76 12.42 -20.35
C GLU A 124 13.55 13.51 -21.40
N ARG A 125 12.65 14.48 -21.14
CA ARG A 125 12.49 15.66 -22.00
C ARG A 125 13.78 16.46 -22.11
N PHE A 126 14.50 16.66 -21.01
CA PHE A 126 15.81 17.32 -21.05
C PHE A 126 16.80 16.55 -21.94
N ILE A 127 16.88 15.23 -21.81
CA ILE A 127 17.75 14.38 -22.65
C ILE A 127 17.40 14.54 -24.13
N ASP A 128 16.12 14.54 -24.47
CA ASP A 128 15.66 14.70 -25.86
C ASP A 128 15.94 16.10 -26.41
N GLU A 129 15.70 17.14 -25.62
CA GLU A 129 16.03 18.53 -25.99
C GLU A 129 17.54 18.70 -26.20
N GLN A 130 18.37 18.14 -25.32
CA GLN A 130 19.83 18.17 -25.48
C GLN A 130 20.28 17.39 -26.71
N CYS A 131 19.68 16.24 -27.00
CA CYS A 131 20.00 15.50 -28.21
C CYS A 131 19.56 16.18 -29.50
N ALA A 132 18.48 16.97 -29.47
CA ALA A 132 18.08 17.79 -30.62
C ALA A 132 19.07 18.91 -30.90
N GLN A 133 19.67 19.50 -29.86
CA GLN A 133 20.67 20.56 -29.99
C GLN A 133 22.07 20.03 -30.33
N GLN A 134 22.48 18.92 -29.71
CA GLN A 134 23.82 18.35 -29.78
C GLN A 134 23.84 17.04 -30.57
N THR A 135 23.46 17.11 -31.85
CA THR A 135 23.31 15.92 -32.72
C THR A 135 24.58 15.07 -32.85
N VAL A 136 25.77 15.68 -32.79
CA VAL A 136 27.05 14.96 -32.88
C VAL A 136 27.30 14.11 -31.63
N VAL A 137 26.96 14.61 -30.44
CA VAL A 137 27.14 13.88 -29.18
C VAL A 137 26.15 12.71 -29.10
N CYS A 138 24.90 12.92 -29.51
CA CYS A 138 23.90 11.84 -29.48
C CYS A 138 24.04 10.79 -30.59
N GLN A 139 24.88 11.02 -31.59
CA GLN A 139 25.27 10.00 -32.56
C GLN A 139 26.40 9.09 -32.05
N LYS A 140 27.04 9.42 -30.92
CA LYS A 140 28.03 8.52 -30.31
C LYS A 140 27.36 7.19 -29.96
N PRO A 141 28.05 6.05 -30.19
CA PRO A 141 27.48 4.72 -29.95
C PRO A 141 27.04 4.55 -28.49
N GLU A 142 27.86 5.02 -27.55
CA GLU A 142 27.58 4.96 -26.10
C GLU A 142 26.26 5.66 -25.73
N VAL A 143 26.01 6.86 -26.26
CA VAL A 143 24.78 7.61 -25.97
C VAL A 143 23.57 6.93 -26.61
N LYS A 144 23.74 6.39 -27.83
CA LYS A 144 22.67 5.67 -28.52
C LYS A 144 22.27 4.40 -27.77
N GLU A 145 23.25 3.64 -27.29
CA GLU A 145 23.03 2.43 -26.47
C GLU A 145 22.31 2.77 -25.16
N LEU A 146 22.76 3.80 -24.45
CA LEU A 146 22.11 4.24 -23.22
C LEU A 146 20.69 4.74 -23.46
N LYS A 147 20.42 5.49 -24.54
CA LYS A 147 19.05 5.88 -24.91
C LYS A 147 18.17 4.68 -25.27
N GLN A 148 18.72 3.71 -25.99
CA GLN A 148 17.99 2.48 -26.30
C GLN A 148 17.66 1.71 -25.01
N HIS A 149 18.63 1.59 -24.10
CA HIS A 149 18.45 0.91 -22.83
C HIS A 149 17.40 1.63 -21.96
N LEU A 150 17.42 2.97 -21.93
CA LEU A 150 16.42 3.77 -21.23
C LEU A 150 15.00 3.51 -21.75
N ASN A 151 14.83 3.46 -23.08
CA ASN A 151 13.54 3.15 -23.70
C ASN A 151 13.08 1.72 -23.39
N GLU A 152 14.00 0.76 -23.38
CA GLU A 152 13.71 -0.62 -23.02
C GLU A 152 13.26 -0.75 -21.56
N LEU A 153 13.91 -0.03 -20.64
CA LEU A 153 13.53 0.02 -19.23
C LEU A 153 12.15 0.68 -19.05
N SER A 154 11.86 1.75 -19.78
CA SER A 154 10.53 2.39 -19.76
C SER A 154 9.43 1.43 -20.25
N SER A 155 9.66 0.70 -21.33
CA SER A 155 8.68 -0.27 -21.83
C SER A 155 8.49 -1.44 -20.87
N ARG A 156 9.55 -1.93 -20.24
CA ARG A 156 9.46 -3.00 -19.21
C ARG A 156 8.70 -2.53 -17.97
N LYS A 157 8.89 -1.28 -17.55
CA LYS A 157 8.13 -0.67 -16.46
C LYS A 157 6.63 -0.64 -16.76
N GLU A 158 6.25 -0.16 -17.94
CA GLU A 158 4.84 -0.12 -18.37
C GLU A 158 4.20 -1.52 -18.39
N ALA A 159 4.95 -2.55 -18.79
CA ALA A 159 4.48 -3.94 -18.76
C ALA A 159 4.23 -4.42 -17.32
N VAL A 160 5.16 -4.18 -16.40
CA VAL A 160 5.01 -4.53 -14.98
C VAL A 160 3.84 -3.78 -14.35
N GLU A 161 3.62 -2.51 -14.72
CA GLU A 161 2.46 -1.73 -14.27
C GLU A 161 1.14 -2.36 -14.71
N GLN A 162 1.05 -2.82 -15.96
CA GLN A 162 -0.15 -3.52 -16.45
C GLN A 162 -0.40 -4.82 -15.69
N GLU A 163 0.65 -5.56 -15.34
CA GLU A 163 0.55 -6.77 -14.54
C GLU A 163 0.10 -6.46 -13.09
N LEU A 164 0.63 -5.40 -12.47
CA LEU A 164 0.21 -4.94 -11.15
C LEU A 164 -1.27 -4.53 -11.11
N LEU A 165 -1.81 -3.96 -12.19
CA LEU A 165 -3.24 -3.65 -12.29
C LEU A 165 -4.14 -4.89 -12.28
N VAL A 166 -3.62 -6.04 -12.75
CA VAL A 166 -4.37 -7.30 -12.83
C VAL A 166 -4.18 -8.14 -11.57
N PHE A 167 -2.94 -8.25 -11.08
CA PHE A 167 -2.57 -9.16 -9.99
C PHE A 167 -2.50 -8.47 -8.62
N GLY A 168 -2.58 -7.14 -8.57
CA GLY A 168 -2.45 -6.36 -7.33
C GLY A 168 -1.01 -6.33 -6.81
N ASN A 169 -0.84 -6.21 -5.49
CA ASN A 169 0.47 -6.09 -4.84
C ASN A 169 1.20 -7.43 -4.72
N ASP A 170 1.49 -8.10 -5.85
CA ASP A 170 2.37 -9.26 -5.87
C ASP A 170 3.80 -8.83 -5.47
N PRO A 171 4.40 -9.40 -4.42
CA PRO A 171 5.74 -9.04 -3.97
C PRO A 171 6.81 -9.20 -5.07
N ALA A 172 6.65 -10.17 -5.99
CA ALA A 172 7.61 -10.35 -7.08
C ALA A 172 7.54 -9.20 -8.10
N LEU A 173 6.34 -8.71 -8.42
CA LEU A 173 6.13 -7.58 -9.32
C LEU A 173 6.61 -6.27 -8.71
N VAL A 174 6.38 -6.06 -7.41
CA VAL A 174 6.89 -4.89 -6.67
C VAL A 174 8.42 -4.88 -6.65
N GLN A 175 9.06 -6.02 -6.40
CA GLN A 175 10.53 -6.12 -6.47
C GLN A 175 11.07 -5.87 -7.87
N ALA A 176 10.43 -6.43 -8.90
CA ALA A 176 10.82 -6.22 -10.29
C ALA A 176 10.75 -4.73 -10.66
N GLN A 177 9.71 -4.04 -10.20
CA GLN A 177 9.53 -2.61 -10.39
C GLN A 177 10.64 -1.77 -9.73
N ILE A 178 10.97 -2.04 -8.46
CA ILE A 178 12.06 -1.34 -7.76
C ILE A 178 13.39 -1.51 -8.51
N LYS A 179 13.66 -2.72 -9.00
CA LYS A 179 14.86 -3.00 -9.78
C LYS A 179 14.91 -2.17 -11.07
N ILE A 180 13.79 -2.10 -11.80
CA ILE A 180 13.69 -1.30 -13.04
C ILE A 180 13.94 0.19 -12.74
N GLU A 181 13.38 0.74 -11.66
CA GLU A 181 13.61 2.14 -11.29
C GLU A 181 15.08 2.43 -10.97
N ASN A 182 15.75 1.55 -10.25
CA ASN A 182 17.16 1.70 -9.93
C ASN A 182 18.03 1.68 -11.20
N GLU A 183 17.79 0.72 -12.11
CA GLU A 183 18.49 0.65 -13.39
C GLU A 183 18.25 1.90 -14.25
N ARG A 184 17.01 2.39 -14.27
CA ARG A 184 16.62 3.59 -15.03
C ARG A 184 17.28 4.85 -14.48
N ALA A 185 17.36 4.99 -13.16
CA ALA A 185 18.05 6.11 -12.51
C ALA A 185 19.55 6.14 -12.86
N GLU A 186 20.21 4.99 -12.88
CA GLU A 186 21.63 4.89 -13.23
C GLU A 186 21.88 5.23 -14.70
N VAL A 187 21.08 4.69 -15.63
CA VAL A 187 21.19 5.00 -17.07
C VAL A 187 20.94 6.49 -17.34
N THR A 188 19.92 7.06 -16.68
CA THR A 188 19.57 8.48 -16.81
C THR A 188 20.69 9.39 -16.31
N LYS A 189 21.31 9.04 -15.18
CA LYS A 189 22.45 9.78 -14.63
C LYS A 189 23.65 9.79 -15.58
N GLU A 190 23.98 8.65 -16.17
CA GLU A 190 25.07 8.58 -17.16
C GLU A 190 24.77 9.37 -18.43
N LEU A 191 23.52 9.33 -18.93
CA LEU A 191 23.10 10.17 -20.05
C LEU A 191 23.24 11.66 -19.74
N VAL A 192 22.72 12.12 -18.60
CA VAL A 192 22.82 13.52 -18.20
C VAL A 192 24.28 13.94 -18.04
N ARG A 193 25.13 13.07 -17.47
CA ARG A 193 26.56 13.33 -17.32
C ARG A 193 27.24 13.57 -18.67
N ILE A 194 26.95 12.75 -19.68
CA ILE A 194 27.56 12.88 -21.01
C ILE A 194 27.04 14.12 -21.76
N LEU A 195 25.77 14.48 -21.58
CA LEU A 195 25.12 15.58 -22.31
C LEU A 195 25.35 16.97 -21.72
N THR A 196 25.80 17.04 -20.46
CA THR A 196 26.06 18.31 -19.76
C THR A 196 27.52 18.78 -19.88
N ILE A 197 28.40 17.96 -20.48
CA ILE A 197 29.81 18.28 -20.76
C ILE A 197 29.91 19.02 -22.09
#